data_AF-A0A1G4I1M6-F1
#
_entry.id   AF-A0A1G4I1M6-F1
#
_cell.length_a   1.000
_cell.length_b   1.000
_cell.length_c   1.000
_cell.angle_alpha   90.00
_cell.angle_beta   90.00
_cell.angle_gamma   90.00
#
_symmetry.space_group_name_H-M   'P 1'
#
loop_
_entity.id
_entity.type
_entity.pdbx_description
1 polymer ?
#
loop_
_entity_poly.entity_id
_entity_poly.type
_entity_poly.pdbx_seq_one_letter_code
_entity_poly.pdbx_strand_id
1 'polypeptide(L)'
;MSRNHNRRGGIKRSRSNSEWATDKRDVTTLSNAAFEAYYKDNVIPAEEWESFMEALRRALPTAIRVHPSVPCATAVSEYVRSRLLHAALPVQPIPFIPDNMAFQSSISRGDLKRTTELKEVKRLISALNEGGFLTRQETVSMIPVVLLQVAPGNRVLDMCAAPGSKTSQILEAVISSNQDGVVVANDLNVARLDVLLHQTARSPGAHPHLIVTNYDGTQFPLLPKEDKFDRVLCDVMCSGDGTLRKSMDMWPRWNTVHGADLHVTQVRVLTRGMMLCKKGGIVVYSTCSLNPVEDEAVVSECLSQAKGTFRLIDPAPFLKDFVTVPGQTDWFLLTKDLTQKLRTFEDAEAYNQSKQAHGFRYRKSMFSNAQVLREQNIHFARRVVPHQQDTGGFFFAAMECVEDYPLEDADVCTAATKQPFSLCSPALQEQVRGSLGLPGSFPACQLYVRNEVAREQKFYFASKATCKFFPKLGARIVHVGCKMFESYAKYSNDKLRFSTEGAASLVPLLPSEFIIEADAAFVLRLGANGTVPASELPSPPPPYSNFLLSCKTSLVETIYVAMERKVSGQFGAKVAEWQLSILKLTLGLPFVECTADGTAADECCAEES
;
A
#
# COMPACT_ATOMS: atom_id res chain seq x y z
N MET A 1 1.95 -4.44 -26.97
CA MET A 1 1.31 -5.70 -26.50
C MET A 1 2.26 -6.42 -25.57
N SER A 2 2.11 -6.20 -24.26
CA SER A 2 2.97 -6.77 -23.21
C SER A 2 2.44 -8.14 -22.78
N ARG A 3 3.32 -9.15 -22.75
CA ARG A 3 3.00 -10.52 -22.30
C ARG A 3 2.76 -10.52 -20.78
N ASN A 4 1.52 -10.24 -20.40
CA ASN A 4 0.90 -10.81 -19.20
C ASN A 4 -0.51 -11.37 -19.46
N HIS A 5 -0.89 -11.54 -20.73
CA HIS A 5 -2.22 -12.01 -21.14
C HIS A 5 -2.36 -13.50 -21.46
N ASN A 6 -1.30 -14.31 -21.35
CA ASN A 6 -1.41 -15.76 -21.54
C ASN A 6 -0.72 -16.55 -20.41
N ARG A 7 -1.41 -16.67 -19.29
CA ARG A 7 -1.27 -17.82 -18.39
C ARG A 7 -2.66 -18.37 -18.07
N ARG A 8 -3.21 -19.15 -19.01
CA ARG A 8 -4.21 -20.18 -18.71
C ARG A 8 -3.46 -21.42 -18.20
N GLY A 9 -3.95 -22.04 -17.13
CA GLY A 9 -3.44 -23.32 -16.62
C GLY A 9 -2.42 -23.17 -15.49
N GLY A 10 -2.92 -23.20 -14.26
CA GLY A 10 -2.09 -23.23 -13.05
C GLY A 10 -1.41 -24.60 -12.90
N ILE A 11 -0.10 -24.63 -13.09
CA ILE A 11 0.76 -25.47 -12.27
C ILE A 11 1.00 -24.65 -11.00
N LYS A 12 0.58 -25.18 -9.84
CA LYS A 12 0.91 -24.66 -8.51
C LYS A 12 2.44 -24.63 -8.37
N ARG A 13 3.11 -23.57 -8.84
CA ARG A 13 4.38 -23.17 -8.27
C ARG A 13 4.02 -22.52 -6.94
N SER A 14 4.21 -23.29 -5.86
CA SER A 14 4.39 -22.74 -4.52
C SER A 14 5.26 -21.49 -4.67
N ARG A 15 4.68 -20.32 -4.36
CA ARG A 15 5.46 -19.09 -4.22
C ARG A 15 6.32 -19.36 -2.99
N SER A 16 7.55 -19.82 -3.22
CA SER A 16 8.53 -19.90 -2.15
C SER A 16 8.65 -18.52 -1.51
N ASN A 17 9.01 -18.52 -0.23
CA ASN A 17 9.20 -17.38 0.67
C ASN A 17 10.35 -16.43 0.21
N SER A 18 10.33 -16.05 -1.07
CA SER A 18 11.42 -15.47 -1.86
C SER A 18 11.64 -13.99 -1.62
N GLU A 19 10.83 -13.35 -0.77
CA GLU A 19 10.94 -11.92 -0.45
C GLU A 19 12.21 -11.54 0.33
N TRP A 20 12.99 -12.53 0.77
CA TRP A 20 14.17 -12.33 1.60
C TRP A 20 15.42 -13.07 1.09
N ALA A 21 15.57 -13.38 -0.20
CA ALA A 21 16.79 -14.03 -0.69
C ALA A 21 18.05 -13.23 -0.30
N THR A 22 19.16 -13.91 0.00
CA THR A 22 20.47 -13.26 0.18
C THR A 22 20.81 -12.47 -1.08
N ASP A 23 21.45 -11.31 -0.91
CA ASP A 23 21.77 -10.43 -2.03
C ASP A 23 22.83 -11.10 -2.93
N LYS A 24 22.39 -11.60 -4.09
CA LYS A 24 23.23 -12.30 -5.09
C LYS A 24 23.52 -11.39 -6.30
N ARG A 25 23.63 -10.08 -6.08
CA ARG A 25 23.97 -9.12 -7.13
C ARG A 25 25.32 -9.42 -7.77
N ASP A 26 25.29 -9.72 -9.06
CA ASP A 26 26.46 -9.66 -9.92
C ASP A 26 26.49 -8.28 -10.59
N VAL A 27 27.33 -7.38 -10.06
CA VAL A 27 27.45 -5.99 -10.52
C VAL A 27 27.83 -5.91 -12.00
N THR A 28 28.54 -6.90 -12.54
CA THR A 28 28.94 -6.92 -13.95
C THR A 28 27.74 -7.01 -14.91
N THR A 29 26.62 -7.56 -14.43
CA THR A 29 25.37 -7.69 -15.18
C THR A 29 24.45 -6.47 -15.07
N LEU A 30 24.78 -5.51 -14.20
CA LEU A 30 23.98 -4.32 -13.91
C LEU A 30 24.42 -3.13 -14.80
N SER A 31 24.26 -3.31 -16.11
CA SER A 31 24.55 -2.31 -17.14
C SER A 31 23.57 -2.43 -18.32
N ASN A 32 23.37 -1.34 -19.06
CA ASN A 32 22.57 -1.32 -20.28
C ASN A 32 22.95 -0.11 -21.15
N ALA A 33 23.54 -0.34 -22.33
CA ALA A 33 24.03 0.74 -23.18
C ALA A 33 22.94 1.75 -23.62
N ALA A 34 21.70 1.29 -23.82
CA ALA A 34 20.59 2.17 -24.16
C ALA A 34 20.20 3.07 -22.98
N PHE A 35 20.21 2.52 -21.75
CA PHE A 35 19.94 3.27 -20.53
C PHE A 35 20.98 4.37 -20.34
N GLU A 36 22.26 4.03 -20.49
CA GLU A 36 23.36 4.99 -20.34
C GLU A 36 23.29 6.08 -21.40
N ALA A 37 23.06 5.73 -22.67
CA ALA A 37 22.92 6.70 -23.77
C ALA A 37 21.69 7.62 -23.63
N TYR A 38 20.64 7.15 -22.96
CA TYR A 38 19.41 7.91 -22.79
C TYR A 38 19.45 8.87 -21.60
N TYR A 39 20.06 8.46 -20.48
CA TYR A 39 20.00 9.23 -19.23
C TYR A 39 21.20 10.15 -19.01
N LYS A 40 22.40 9.77 -19.48
CA LYS A 40 23.59 10.61 -19.36
C LYS A 40 23.45 11.88 -20.18
N ASP A 41 23.68 13.04 -19.55
CA ASP A 41 23.50 14.39 -20.12
C ASP A 41 22.08 14.72 -20.60
N ASN A 42 21.10 13.86 -20.31
CA ASN A 42 19.68 14.13 -20.55
C ASN A 42 18.97 14.43 -19.23
N VAL A 43 19.10 13.52 -18.26
CA VAL A 43 18.45 13.63 -16.94
C VAL A 43 19.46 13.75 -15.82
N ILE A 44 20.59 13.05 -15.94
CA ILE A 44 21.68 13.08 -14.96
C ILE A 44 22.88 13.79 -15.60
N PRO A 45 23.42 14.85 -14.96
CA PRO A 45 24.61 15.54 -15.45
C PRO A 45 25.82 14.60 -15.57
N ALA A 46 26.68 14.77 -16.59
CA ALA A 46 27.86 13.94 -16.80
C ALA A 46 28.76 13.82 -15.56
N GLU A 47 28.90 14.91 -14.79
CA GLU A 47 29.72 14.97 -13.58
C GLU A 47 29.18 14.10 -12.43
N GLU A 48 27.87 13.86 -12.39
CA GLU A 48 27.23 13.02 -11.36
C GLU A 48 27.06 11.56 -11.82
N TRP A 49 27.27 11.28 -13.11
CA TRP A 49 26.92 10.01 -13.76
C TRP A 49 27.53 8.77 -13.08
N GLU A 50 28.82 8.82 -12.76
CA GLU A 50 29.50 7.66 -12.15
C GLU A 50 28.93 7.36 -10.76
N SER A 51 28.68 8.39 -9.95
CA SER A 51 28.06 8.23 -8.62
C SER A 51 26.63 7.70 -8.70
N PHE A 52 25.86 8.15 -9.69
CA PHE A 52 24.52 7.66 -10.00
C PHE A 52 24.53 6.18 -10.36
N MET A 53 25.41 5.77 -11.27
CA MET A 53 25.54 4.36 -11.69
C MET A 53 26.03 3.48 -10.54
N GLU A 54 26.96 3.96 -9.70
CA GLU A 54 27.38 3.25 -8.49
C GLU A 54 26.20 3.03 -7.54
N ALA A 55 25.41 4.07 -7.26
CA ALA A 55 24.24 3.95 -6.40
C ALA A 55 23.18 2.97 -6.95
N LEU A 56 22.94 2.97 -8.26
CA LEU A 56 22.01 2.04 -8.91
C LEU A 56 22.45 0.57 -8.81
N ARG A 57 23.76 0.32 -8.74
CA ARG A 57 24.34 -1.02 -8.59
C ARG A 57 24.33 -1.52 -7.14
N ARG A 58 24.21 -0.62 -6.16
CA ARG A 58 24.13 -0.94 -4.72
C ARG A 58 22.72 -1.33 -4.28
N ALA A 59 22.69 -2.14 -3.22
CA ALA A 59 21.45 -2.52 -2.54
C ALA A 59 20.67 -1.34 -2.00
N LEU A 60 19.35 -1.35 -2.21
CA LEU A 60 18.48 -0.35 -1.60
C LEU A 60 18.46 -0.55 -0.08
N PRO A 61 18.65 0.52 0.71
CA PRO A 61 18.51 0.45 2.16
C PRO A 61 17.09 0.09 2.59
N THR A 62 16.99 -0.42 3.82
CA THR A 62 15.71 -0.76 4.44
C THR A 62 15.16 0.45 5.16
N ALA A 63 13.94 0.86 4.80
CA ALA A 63 13.20 1.91 5.48
C ALA A 63 11.96 1.35 6.19
N ILE A 64 11.71 1.88 7.38
CA ILE A 64 10.65 1.46 8.30
C ILE A 64 9.88 2.72 8.73
N ARG A 65 8.56 2.61 8.74
CA ARG A 65 7.64 3.64 9.23
C ARG A 65 6.75 3.03 10.31
N VAL A 66 6.82 3.55 11.51
CA VAL A 66 5.93 3.20 12.61
C VAL A 66 4.59 3.89 12.39
N HIS A 67 3.50 3.20 12.71
CA HIS A 67 2.16 3.74 12.54
C HIS A 67 1.91 4.78 13.63
N PRO A 68 1.69 6.06 13.31
CA PRO A 68 1.60 7.10 14.33
C PRO A 68 0.30 7.03 15.15
N SER A 69 -0.74 6.36 14.63
CA SER A 69 -2.05 6.25 15.29
C SER A 69 -2.14 5.13 16.33
N VAL A 70 -1.13 4.25 16.45
CA VAL A 70 -1.14 3.21 17.48
C VAL A 70 -0.67 3.81 18.81
N PRO A 71 -1.33 3.53 19.95
CA PRO A 71 -0.96 4.11 21.25
C PRO A 71 0.50 3.89 21.67
N CYS A 72 1.07 2.74 21.27
CA CYS A 72 2.45 2.36 21.56
C CYS A 72 3.50 2.83 20.53
N ALA A 73 3.14 3.75 19.61
CA ALA A 73 4.01 4.14 18.49
C ALA A 73 5.42 4.55 18.92
N THR A 74 5.55 5.41 19.93
CA THR A 74 6.85 5.87 20.44
C THR A 74 7.68 4.72 21.00
N ALA A 75 7.07 3.87 21.84
CA ALA A 75 7.75 2.70 22.42
C ALA A 75 8.20 1.70 21.34
N VAL A 76 7.36 1.45 20.33
CA VAL A 76 7.70 0.62 19.17
C VAL A 76 8.86 1.22 18.39
N SER A 77 8.84 2.52 18.11
CA SER A 77 9.90 3.21 17.39
C SER A 77 11.24 3.12 18.13
N GLU A 78 11.26 3.47 19.43
CA GLU A 78 12.45 3.40 20.26
C GLU A 78 13.01 1.98 20.38
N TYR A 79 12.13 0.99 20.57
CA TYR A 79 12.54 -0.41 20.68
C TYR A 79 13.12 -0.94 19.38
N VAL A 80 12.49 -0.70 18.23
CA VAL A 80 13.04 -1.16 16.94
C VAL A 80 14.36 -0.47 16.63
N ARG A 81 14.47 0.83 16.90
CA ARG A 81 15.72 1.57 16.70
C ARG A 81 16.84 1.05 17.59
N SER A 82 16.58 0.79 18.88
CA SER A 82 17.58 0.26 19.80
C SER A 82 18.06 -1.13 19.39
N ARG A 83 17.16 -2.01 18.91
CA ARG A 83 17.52 -3.34 18.39
C ARG A 83 18.37 -3.26 17.12
N LEU A 84 18.07 -2.33 16.21
CA LEU A 84 18.89 -2.10 15.02
C LEU A 84 20.29 -1.57 15.40
N LEU A 85 20.37 -0.60 16.30
CA LEU A 85 21.64 -0.05 16.78
C LEU A 85 22.48 -1.08 17.53
N HIS A 86 21.85 -1.94 18.34
CA HIS A 86 22.52 -3.04 19.05
C HIS A 86 23.18 -4.02 18.07
N ALA A 87 22.50 -4.34 16.96
CA ALA A 87 23.03 -5.14 15.86
C ALA A 87 24.06 -4.39 14.98
N ALA A 88 24.61 -3.28 15.47
CA ALA A 88 25.56 -2.39 14.79
C ALA A 88 25.06 -1.85 13.44
N LEU A 89 23.73 -1.69 13.28
CA LEU A 89 23.14 -1.13 12.07
C LEU A 89 22.88 0.37 12.26
N PRO A 90 23.49 1.25 11.45
CA PRO A 90 23.18 2.66 11.48
C PRO A 90 21.71 2.91 11.17
N VAL A 91 21.10 3.84 11.90
CA VAL A 91 19.70 4.25 11.70
C VAL A 91 19.65 5.76 11.55
N GLN A 92 19.06 6.22 10.45
CA GLN A 92 18.88 7.64 10.14
C GLN A 92 17.39 7.96 10.08
N PRO A 93 16.89 8.97 10.82
CA PRO A 93 15.51 9.42 10.68
C PRO A 93 15.20 9.88 9.25
N ILE A 94 13.96 9.68 8.81
CA ILE A 94 13.46 10.25 7.55
C ILE A 94 12.89 11.64 7.86
N PRO A 95 13.52 12.73 7.38
CA PRO A 95 13.33 14.08 7.94
C PRO A 95 11.94 14.66 7.69
N PHE A 96 11.26 14.25 6.63
CA PHE A 96 9.91 14.72 6.29
C PHE A 96 8.79 13.94 6.99
N ILE A 97 9.11 12.93 7.80
CA ILE A 97 8.14 12.24 8.65
C ILE A 97 8.28 12.78 10.08
N PRO A 98 7.23 13.37 10.66
CA PRO A 98 7.28 13.92 12.02
C PRO A 98 7.69 12.92 13.09
N ASP A 99 8.15 13.44 14.22
CA ASP A 99 8.40 12.72 15.48
C ASP A 99 9.39 11.55 15.37
N ASN A 100 10.20 11.50 14.31
CA ASN A 100 11.07 10.37 13.98
C ASN A 100 10.32 9.03 13.88
N MET A 101 9.07 9.06 13.43
CA MET A 101 8.24 7.86 13.23
C MET A 101 8.62 7.07 11.98
N ALA A 102 9.59 7.54 11.19
CA ALA A 102 10.19 6.75 10.14
C ALA A 102 11.71 6.91 10.10
N PHE A 103 12.39 5.83 9.72
CA PHE A 103 13.84 5.77 9.68
C PHE A 103 14.33 4.79 8.63
N GLN A 104 15.54 5.02 8.16
CA GLN A 104 16.26 4.24 7.18
C GLN A 104 17.51 3.63 7.82
N SER A 105 17.82 2.39 7.48
CA SER A 105 19.06 1.72 7.81
C SER A 105 19.75 1.23 6.54
N SER A 106 21.07 1.38 6.49
CA SER A 106 21.91 1.04 5.32
C SER A 106 21.89 -0.45 4.95
N ILE A 107 21.28 -1.30 5.79
CA ILE A 107 21.18 -2.73 5.55
C ILE A 107 20.20 -3.07 4.43
N SER A 108 20.61 -4.00 3.56
CA SER A 108 19.70 -4.57 2.55
C SER A 108 18.77 -5.62 3.18
N ARG A 109 17.69 -5.95 2.48
CA ARG A 109 16.81 -7.07 2.88
C ARG A 109 17.54 -8.41 2.97
N GLY A 110 18.55 -8.63 2.12
CA GLY A 110 19.31 -9.88 2.07
C GLY A 110 20.27 -10.03 3.25
N ASP A 111 20.78 -8.91 3.76
CA ASP A 111 21.73 -8.90 4.88
C ASP A 111 21.09 -9.32 6.21
N LEU A 112 19.78 -9.09 6.40
CA LEU A 112 19.03 -9.45 7.60
C LEU A 112 18.93 -10.97 7.88
N LYS A 113 19.60 -11.82 7.09
CA LYS A 113 19.69 -13.27 7.29
C LYS A 113 21.06 -13.76 7.75
N ARG A 114 22.07 -12.89 7.80
CA ARG A 114 23.49 -13.30 7.88
C ARG A 114 23.90 -13.83 9.24
N THR A 115 23.31 -13.30 10.32
CA THR A 115 23.62 -13.69 11.70
C THR A 115 22.34 -14.02 12.46
N THR A 116 22.44 -14.76 13.55
CA THR A 116 21.29 -15.08 14.42
C THR A 116 20.64 -13.81 14.95
N GLU A 117 21.43 -12.81 15.35
CA GLU A 117 20.94 -11.51 15.82
C GLU A 117 20.12 -10.78 14.73
N LEU A 118 20.58 -10.79 13.48
CA LEU A 118 19.83 -10.19 12.37
C LEU A 118 18.57 -10.99 12.03
N LYS A 119 18.59 -12.32 12.17
CA LYS A 119 17.39 -13.17 12.04
C LYS A 119 16.34 -12.82 13.12
N GLU A 120 16.76 -12.51 14.34
CA GLU A 120 15.85 -12.04 15.39
C GLU A 120 15.26 -10.67 15.09
N VAL A 121 16.09 -9.70 14.70
CA VAL A 121 15.64 -8.36 14.26
C VAL A 121 14.63 -8.48 13.12
N LYS A 122 14.90 -9.37 12.16
CA LYS A 122 13.96 -9.69 11.09
C LYS A 122 12.64 -10.25 11.61
N ARG A 123 12.65 -11.26 12.51
CA ARG A 123 11.42 -11.84 13.07
C ARG A 123 10.61 -10.78 13.81
N LEU A 124 11.27 -9.92 14.60
CA LEU A 124 10.64 -8.78 15.28
C LEU A 124 9.98 -7.81 14.30
N ILE A 125 10.70 -7.33 13.28
CA ILE A 125 10.16 -6.40 12.27
C ILE A 125 8.97 -7.04 11.54
N SER A 126 9.06 -8.33 11.19
CA SER A 126 7.94 -9.04 10.54
C SER A 126 6.72 -9.13 11.45
N ALA A 127 6.89 -9.49 12.73
CA ALA A 127 5.80 -9.59 13.68
C ALA A 127 5.12 -8.22 13.91
N LEU A 128 5.91 -7.16 14.09
CA LEU A 128 5.37 -5.80 14.24
C LEU A 128 4.70 -5.29 12.96
N ASN A 129 5.21 -5.68 11.79
CA ASN A 129 4.60 -5.36 10.51
C ASN A 129 3.27 -6.09 10.30
N GLU A 130 3.20 -7.40 10.62
CA GLU A 130 1.99 -8.20 10.52
C GLU A 130 0.90 -7.78 11.52
N GLY A 131 1.31 -7.35 12.72
CA GLY A 131 0.40 -6.77 13.72
C GLY A 131 -0.02 -5.32 13.45
N GLY A 132 0.50 -4.69 12.39
CA GLY A 132 0.15 -3.30 12.03
C GLY A 132 0.66 -2.25 12.99
N PHE A 133 1.83 -2.46 13.60
CA PHE A 133 2.51 -1.47 14.43
C PHE A 133 3.53 -0.65 13.64
N LEU A 134 4.05 -1.24 12.55
CA LEU A 134 4.94 -0.59 11.61
C LEU A 134 4.69 -1.09 10.19
N THR A 135 5.32 -0.45 9.22
CA THR A 135 5.36 -0.89 7.84
C THR A 135 6.75 -0.71 7.25
N ARG A 136 7.19 -1.71 6.49
CA ARG A 136 8.37 -1.58 5.63
C ARG A 136 7.97 -0.90 4.33
N GLN A 137 8.35 0.36 4.18
CA GLN A 137 8.04 1.18 3.02
C GLN A 137 9.30 1.95 2.66
N GLU A 138 9.63 2.02 1.37
CA GLU A 138 10.77 2.82 0.92
C GLU A 138 10.54 4.30 1.19
N THR A 139 11.60 5.02 1.57
CA THR A 139 11.62 6.46 1.83
C THR A 139 10.87 7.26 0.77
N VAL A 140 11.26 7.14 -0.51
CA VAL A 140 10.59 7.88 -1.60
C VAL A 140 9.13 7.48 -1.83
N SER A 141 8.76 6.26 -1.46
CA SER A 141 7.37 5.80 -1.57
C SER A 141 6.44 6.38 -0.49
N MET A 142 6.97 7.07 0.53
CA MET A 142 6.18 7.75 1.56
C MET A 142 5.78 9.17 1.13
N ILE A 143 6.55 9.79 0.23
CA ILE A 143 6.43 11.19 -0.18
C ILE A 143 5.04 11.53 -0.75
N PRO A 144 4.45 10.74 -1.68
CA PRO A 144 3.19 11.11 -2.29
C PRO A 144 2.05 11.32 -1.30
N VAL A 145 2.00 10.52 -0.23
CA VAL A 145 0.95 10.63 0.79
C VAL A 145 1.19 11.81 1.73
N VAL A 146 2.46 12.16 2.01
CA VAL A 146 2.81 13.38 2.76
C VAL A 146 2.31 14.61 2.01
N LEU A 147 2.58 14.68 0.70
CA LEU A 147 2.14 15.79 -0.15
C LEU A 147 0.63 15.82 -0.39
N LEU A 148 -0.03 14.67 -0.27
CA LEU A 148 -1.47 14.57 -0.35
C LEU A 148 -2.15 15.28 0.83
N GLN A 149 -1.46 15.50 1.96
CA GLN A 149 -1.99 16.23 3.12
C GLN A 149 -3.39 15.72 3.51
N VAL A 150 -3.49 14.41 3.69
CA VAL A 150 -4.73 13.74 4.06
C VAL A 150 -5.09 14.14 5.48
N ALA A 151 -6.30 14.67 5.66
CA ALA A 151 -6.86 14.96 6.98
C ALA A 151 -7.92 13.91 7.36
N PRO A 152 -8.21 13.73 8.66
CA PRO A 152 -9.36 12.96 9.10
C PRO A 152 -10.66 13.41 8.41
N GLY A 153 -11.59 12.46 8.23
CA GLY A 153 -12.86 12.74 7.54
C GLY A 153 -12.77 12.92 6.01
N ASN A 154 -11.57 12.93 5.41
CA ASN A 154 -11.42 13.07 3.96
C ASN A 154 -11.94 11.84 3.20
N ARG A 155 -12.49 12.10 2.01
CA ARG A 155 -12.68 11.13 0.94
C ARG A 155 -11.43 11.10 0.08
N VAL A 156 -10.74 9.96 0.08
CA VAL A 156 -9.48 9.79 -0.64
C VAL A 156 -9.62 8.72 -1.71
N LEU A 157 -9.17 8.99 -2.92
CA LEU A 157 -9.03 8.00 -3.99
C LEU A 157 -7.55 7.67 -4.20
N ASP A 158 -7.21 6.39 -4.11
CA ASP A 158 -5.94 5.84 -4.59
C ASP A 158 -6.21 5.12 -5.92
N MET A 159 -5.81 5.74 -7.03
CA MET A 159 -6.22 5.35 -8.38
C MET A 159 -5.57 4.04 -8.87
N CYS A 160 -4.38 3.73 -8.37
CA CYS A 160 -3.52 2.61 -8.76
C CYS A 160 -2.91 1.97 -7.51
N ALA A 161 -3.78 1.45 -6.66
CA ALA A 161 -3.51 1.24 -5.25
C ALA A 161 -2.64 0.03 -4.91
N ALA A 162 -2.67 -1.04 -5.70
CA ALA A 162 -1.93 -2.24 -5.33
C ALA A 162 -0.42 -2.02 -5.47
N PRO A 163 0.42 -2.53 -4.55
CA PRO A 163 0.11 -3.52 -3.52
C PRO A 163 -0.38 -2.96 -2.17
N GLY A 164 -0.70 -1.66 -2.05
CA GLY A 164 -1.41 -1.12 -0.89
C GLY A 164 -0.57 -0.36 0.15
N SER A 165 0.73 -0.13 -0.10
CA SER A 165 1.58 0.59 0.87
C SER A 165 1.16 2.05 1.08
N LYS A 166 0.90 2.77 -0.03
CA LYS A 166 0.40 4.16 0.01
C LYS A 166 -1.05 4.21 0.50
N THR A 167 -1.90 3.26 0.09
CA THR A 167 -3.26 3.10 0.64
C THR A 167 -3.26 2.93 2.16
N SER A 168 -2.34 2.12 2.71
CA SER A 168 -2.21 1.92 4.16
C SER A 168 -1.82 3.21 4.87
N GLN A 169 -0.84 3.95 4.32
CA GLN A 169 -0.44 5.25 4.85
C GLN A 169 -1.57 6.30 4.79
N ILE A 170 -2.38 6.28 3.72
CA ILE A 170 -3.58 7.13 3.60
C ILE A 170 -4.60 6.76 4.67
N LEU A 171 -4.88 5.46 4.84
CA LEU A 171 -5.83 4.98 5.85
C LEU A 171 -5.43 5.42 7.25
N GLU A 172 -4.15 5.28 7.61
CA GLU A 172 -3.61 5.73 8.90
C GLU A 172 -3.86 7.23 9.15
N ALA A 173 -3.70 8.07 8.12
CA ALA A 173 -4.01 9.49 8.23
C ALA A 173 -5.52 9.76 8.39
N VAL A 174 -6.37 9.05 7.65
CA VAL A 174 -7.84 9.18 7.74
C VAL A 174 -8.36 8.83 9.13
N ILE A 175 -7.80 7.80 9.79
CA ILE A 175 -8.25 7.32 11.11
C ILE A 175 -7.51 7.97 12.28
N SER A 176 -6.67 8.98 12.05
CA SER A 176 -5.89 9.63 13.12
C SER A 176 -6.74 10.42 14.13
N SER A 177 -8.05 10.51 13.92
CA SER A 177 -9.02 11.05 14.89
C SER A 177 -10.36 10.31 14.79
N ASN A 178 -11.32 10.68 15.65
CA ASN A 178 -12.68 10.12 15.63
C ASN A 178 -13.55 10.63 14.44
N GLN A 179 -13.00 11.42 13.51
CA GLN A 179 -13.73 11.86 12.33
C GLN A 179 -13.83 10.75 11.29
N ASP A 180 -15.03 10.54 10.75
CA ASP A 180 -15.30 9.43 9.83
C ASP A 180 -15.00 9.80 8.38
N GLY A 181 -13.93 9.24 7.81
CA GLY A 181 -13.54 9.39 6.41
C GLY A 181 -13.61 8.08 5.62
N VAL A 182 -13.26 8.11 4.34
CA VAL A 182 -13.28 6.91 3.48
C VAL A 182 -12.15 6.94 2.46
N VAL A 183 -11.55 5.78 2.24
CA VAL A 183 -10.52 5.55 1.24
C VAL A 183 -11.07 4.59 0.19
N VAL A 184 -11.05 5.01 -1.07
CA VAL A 184 -11.32 4.17 -2.23
C VAL A 184 -10.00 3.77 -2.85
N ALA A 185 -9.70 2.48 -2.82
CA ALA A 185 -8.50 1.91 -3.39
C ALA A 185 -8.83 1.17 -4.69
N ASN A 186 -8.40 1.72 -5.82
CA ASN A 186 -8.66 1.16 -7.14
C ASN A 186 -7.41 0.51 -7.72
N ASP A 187 -7.53 -0.69 -8.28
CA ASP A 187 -6.48 -1.27 -9.12
C ASP A 187 -7.10 -2.12 -10.22
N LEU A 188 -6.54 -2.06 -11.44
CA LEU A 188 -7.02 -2.82 -12.58
C LEU A 188 -6.69 -4.32 -12.45
N ASN A 189 -5.59 -4.66 -11.77
CA ASN A 189 -5.11 -6.04 -11.66
C ASN A 189 -5.72 -6.76 -10.44
N VAL A 190 -6.74 -7.57 -10.71
CA VAL A 190 -7.45 -8.37 -9.69
C VAL A 190 -6.50 -9.22 -8.84
N ALA A 191 -5.45 -9.81 -9.43
CA ALA A 191 -4.52 -10.66 -8.70
C ALA A 191 -3.63 -9.91 -7.70
N ARG A 192 -3.55 -8.57 -7.80
CA ARG A 192 -2.81 -7.73 -6.85
C ARG A 192 -3.71 -7.19 -5.74
N LEU A 193 -5.04 -7.25 -5.88
CA LEU A 193 -5.99 -6.77 -4.87
C LEU A 193 -5.96 -7.61 -3.59
N ASP A 194 -5.71 -8.92 -3.68
CA ASP A 194 -5.53 -9.77 -2.49
C ASP A 194 -4.33 -9.31 -1.65
N VAL A 195 -3.24 -8.89 -2.32
CA VAL A 195 -2.06 -8.35 -1.64
C VAL A 195 -2.39 -7.02 -0.97
N LEU A 196 -3.13 -6.14 -1.66
CA LEU A 196 -3.60 -4.88 -1.10
C LEU A 196 -4.42 -5.13 0.18
N LEU A 197 -5.44 -5.99 0.11
CA LEU A 197 -6.29 -6.32 1.25
C LEU A 197 -5.48 -6.87 2.43
N HIS A 198 -4.54 -7.77 2.17
CA HIS A 198 -3.67 -8.31 3.21
C HIS A 198 -2.75 -7.25 3.84
N GLN A 199 -2.26 -6.28 3.05
CA GLN A 199 -1.42 -5.20 3.56
C GLN A 199 -2.24 -4.23 4.42
N THR A 200 -3.42 -3.81 3.94
CA THR A 200 -4.27 -2.83 4.64
C THR A 200 -5.00 -3.40 5.85
N ALA A 201 -5.22 -4.72 5.90
CA ALA A 201 -5.88 -5.39 7.05
C ALA A 201 -5.04 -5.45 8.32
N ARG A 202 -3.74 -5.15 8.23
CA ARG A 202 -2.84 -5.17 9.39
C ARG A 202 -3.10 -3.99 10.31
N SER A 203 -3.42 -2.82 9.75
CA SER A 203 -3.65 -1.58 10.48
C SER A 203 -4.96 -1.67 11.29
N PRO A 204 -4.90 -1.75 12.64
CA PRO A 204 -6.09 -1.92 13.46
C PRO A 204 -7.08 -0.76 13.26
N GLY A 205 -8.37 -1.07 13.08
CA GLY A 205 -9.41 -0.06 12.91
C GLY A 205 -9.44 0.68 11.56
N ALA A 206 -8.48 0.45 10.67
CA ALA A 206 -8.42 1.12 9.36
C ALA A 206 -9.41 0.56 8.35
N HIS A 207 -9.54 -0.78 8.28
CA HIS A 207 -10.28 -1.45 7.23
C HIS A 207 -11.79 -1.11 7.13
N PRO A 208 -12.51 -0.73 8.21
CA PRO A 208 -13.86 -0.17 8.11
C PRO A 208 -13.98 1.07 7.19
N HIS A 209 -12.89 1.81 7.00
CA HIS A 209 -12.83 3.01 6.15
C HIS A 209 -12.43 2.71 4.70
N LEU A 210 -12.26 1.44 4.32
CA LEU A 210 -11.75 1.03 3.00
C LEU A 210 -12.84 0.48 2.09
N ILE A 211 -12.85 0.97 0.84
CA ILE A 211 -13.55 0.37 -0.29
C ILE A 211 -12.51 0.01 -1.36
N VAL A 212 -12.55 -1.21 -1.89
CA VAL A 212 -11.65 -1.65 -2.96
C VAL A 212 -12.43 -1.82 -4.26
N THR A 213 -11.97 -1.21 -5.34
CA THR A 213 -12.60 -1.29 -6.66
C THR A 213 -11.67 -1.84 -7.74
N ASN A 214 -12.26 -2.35 -8.83
CA ASN A 214 -11.52 -2.89 -9.98
C ASN A 214 -11.94 -2.21 -11.30
N TYR A 215 -11.74 -0.91 -11.37
CA TYR A 215 -11.92 -0.14 -12.60
C TYR A 215 -10.59 0.07 -13.33
N ASP A 216 -10.65 0.23 -14.65
CA ASP A 216 -9.57 0.84 -15.40
C ASP A 216 -9.46 2.31 -14.97
N GLY A 217 -8.30 2.71 -14.44
CA GLY A 217 -8.08 4.07 -13.94
C GLY A 217 -8.25 5.15 -15.02
N THR A 218 -8.07 4.80 -16.30
CA THR A 218 -8.32 5.72 -17.43
C THR A 218 -9.81 5.98 -17.69
N GLN A 219 -10.68 5.21 -17.03
CA GLN A 219 -12.13 5.23 -17.19
C GLN A 219 -12.85 5.10 -15.84
N PHE A 220 -12.19 5.39 -14.71
CA PHE A 220 -12.82 5.34 -13.38
C PHE A 220 -14.13 6.13 -13.38
N PRO A 221 -15.26 5.66 -12.82
CA PRO A 221 -16.54 6.35 -12.96
C PRO A 221 -16.49 7.80 -12.47
N LEU A 222 -16.99 8.75 -13.27
CA LEU A 222 -17.13 10.13 -12.84
C LEU A 222 -18.26 10.25 -11.83
N LEU A 223 -18.07 11.15 -10.87
CA LEU A 223 -18.99 11.38 -9.77
C LEU A 223 -19.58 12.79 -9.86
N PRO A 224 -20.83 12.99 -9.38
CA PRO A 224 -21.38 14.31 -9.15
C PRO A 224 -20.47 15.19 -8.27
N LYS A 225 -20.60 16.50 -8.39
CA LYS A 225 -19.72 17.49 -7.74
C LYS A 225 -19.62 17.29 -6.23
N GLU A 226 -20.73 17.02 -5.58
CA GLU A 226 -20.86 16.77 -4.13
C GLU A 226 -20.15 15.49 -3.66
N ASP A 227 -19.82 14.59 -4.60
CA ASP A 227 -19.26 13.27 -4.36
C ASP A 227 -17.81 13.11 -4.82
N LYS A 228 -17.23 14.16 -5.40
CA LYS A 228 -15.82 14.23 -5.70
C LYS A 228 -14.94 14.09 -4.46
N PHE A 229 -13.71 13.63 -4.68
CA PHE A 229 -12.76 13.33 -3.62
C PHE A 229 -12.06 14.59 -3.13
N ASP A 230 -11.79 14.62 -1.82
CA ASP A 230 -10.95 15.64 -1.19
C ASP A 230 -9.50 15.51 -1.64
N ARG A 231 -9.06 14.27 -1.89
CA ARG A 231 -7.69 13.88 -2.21
C ARG A 231 -7.66 12.77 -3.25
N VAL A 232 -6.79 12.88 -4.24
CA VAL A 232 -6.58 11.85 -5.25
C VAL A 232 -5.09 11.54 -5.42
N LEU A 233 -4.72 10.29 -5.24
CA LEU A 233 -3.40 9.78 -5.52
C LEU A 233 -3.39 9.05 -6.86
N CYS A 234 -2.52 9.50 -7.77
CA CYS A 234 -2.21 8.89 -9.04
C CYS A 234 -0.75 8.38 -9.02
N ASP A 235 -0.49 7.33 -8.25
CA ASP A 235 0.78 6.59 -8.28
C ASP A 235 0.74 5.60 -9.44
N VAL A 236 1.05 6.08 -10.65
CA VAL A 236 0.71 5.37 -11.88
C VAL A 236 1.69 4.25 -12.23
N MET A 237 1.19 3.26 -12.97
CA MET A 237 2.04 2.29 -13.65
C MET A 237 3.03 3.02 -14.58
N CYS A 238 4.32 2.74 -14.42
CA CYS A 238 5.42 3.35 -15.15
C CYS A 238 6.45 2.30 -15.60
N SER A 239 7.47 2.72 -16.34
CA SER A 239 8.58 1.86 -16.76
C SER A 239 9.35 1.25 -15.59
N GLY A 240 9.34 1.94 -14.43
CA GLY A 240 9.89 1.48 -13.17
C GLY A 240 11.41 1.55 -13.08
N ASP A 241 12.08 2.30 -13.96
CA ASP A 241 13.54 2.37 -14.03
C ASP A 241 14.22 3.11 -12.86
N GLY A 242 13.46 3.85 -12.04
CA GLY A 242 13.88 4.29 -10.72
C GLY A 242 14.03 3.14 -9.71
N THR A 243 13.53 1.94 -10.01
CA THR A 243 13.56 0.76 -9.12
C THR A 243 14.63 -0.28 -9.47
N LEU A 244 15.60 0.05 -10.34
CA LEU A 244 16.69 -0.86 -10.75
C LEU A 244 17.51 -1.42 -9.56
N ARG A 245 17.58 -0.72 -8.44
CA ARG A 245 18.19 -1.20 -7.18
C ARG A 245 17.43 -2.36 -6.52
N LYS A 246 16.16 -2.56 -6.86
CA LYS A 246 15.27 -3.61 -6.33
C LYS A 246 14.97 -4.69 -7.36
N SER A 247 14.77 -4.28 -8.61
CA SER A 247 14.29 -5.13 -9.69
C SER A 247 15.40 -5.31 -10.74
N MET A 248 16.45 -6.04 -10.35
CA MET A 248 17.66 -6.20 -11.17
C MET A 248 17.40 -6.83 -12.54
N ASP A 249 16.33 -7.62 -12.66
CA ASP A 249 15.91 -8.26 -13.91
C ASP A 249 15.42 -7.26 -14.97
N MET A 250 15.26 -5.98 -14.63
CA MET A 250 14.93 -4.92 -15.57
C MET A 250 16.14 -4.38 -16.34
N TRP A 251 17.36 -4.47 -15.80
CA TRP A 251 18.59 -4.00 -16.48
C TRP A 251 18.68 -4.48 -17.93
N PRO A 252 18.65 -5.79 -18.23
CA PRO A 252 18.75 -6.28 -19.60
C PRO A 252 17.51 -5.99 -20.47
N ARG A 253 16.38 -5.61 -19.86
CA ARG A 253 15.11 -5.38 -20.55
C ARG A 253 14.82 -3.90 -20.82
N TRP A 254 15.56 -3.00 -20.20
CA TRP A 254 15.37 -1.56 -20.37
C TRP A 254 15.59 -1.15 -21.83
N ASN A 255 14.73 -0.28 -22.36
CA ASN A 255 14.91 0.37 -23.66
C ASN A 255 14.22 1.74 -23.69
N THR A 256 14.56 2.54 -24.71
CA THR A 256 14.17 3.95 -24.81
C THR A 256 12.69 4.20 -25.07
N VAL A 257 11.92 3.21 -25.53
CA VAL A 257 10.50 3.39 -25.89
C VAL A 257 9.54 2.92 -24.82
N HIS A 258 10.00 2.18 -23.81
CA HIS A 258 9.13 1.65 -22.74
C HIS A 258 8.39 2.74 -21.97
N GLY A 259 9.05 3.83 -21.60
CA GLY A 259 8.37 4.96 -20.94
C GLY A 259 7.39 5.67 -21.87
N ALA A 260 7.79 5.88 -23.13
CA ALA A 260 6.94 6.51 -24.13
C ALA A 260 5.66 5.70 -24.44
N ASP A 261 5.72 4.37 -24.42
CA ASP A 261 4.55 3.47 -24.58
C ASP A 261 3.47 3.72 -23.51
N LEU A 262 3.85 4.19 -22.31
CA LEU A 262 2.95 4.39 -21.17
C LEU A 262 2.37 5.81 -21.09
N HIS A 263 3.04 6.79 -21.71
CA HIS A 263 2.69 8.22 -21.63
C HIS A 263 1.19 8.50 -21.82
N VAL A 264 0.58 7.99 -22.89
CA VAL A 264 -0.85 8.23 -23.17
C VAL A 264 -1.76 7.65 -22.08
N THR A 265 -1.38 6.50 -21.52
CA THR A 265 -2.15 5.88 -20.43
C THR A 265 -2.01 6.72 -19.16
N GLN A 266 -0.80 7.17 -18.84
CA GLN A 266 -0.51 7.99 -17.65
C GLN A 266 -1.23 9.34 -17.70
N VAL A 267 -1.23 10.02 -18.86
CA VAL A 267 -2.02 11.23 -19.11
C VAL A 267 -3.50 10.97 -18.83
N ARG A 268 -4.07 9.88 -19.38
CA ARG A 268 -5.49 9.55 -19.17
C ARG A 268 -5.82 9.24 -17.71
N VAL A 269 -4.94 8.54 -16.98
CA VAL A 269 -5.14 8.26 -15.54
C VAL A 269 -5.09 9.55 -14.73
N LEU A 270 -4.08 10.41 -14.95
CA LEU A 270 -3.96 11.67 -14.22
C LEU A 270 -5.11 12.63 -14.54
N THR A 271 -5.45 12.83 -15.82
CA THR A 271 -6.62 13.63 -16.23
C THR A 271 -7.89 13.12 -15.53
N ARG A 272 -8.10 11.80 -15.49
CA ARG A 272 -9.25 11.22 -14.78
C ARG A 272 -9.24 11.52 -13.28
N GLY A 273 -8.07 11.42 -12.64
CA GLY A 273 -7.89 11.80 -11.23
C GLY A 273 -8.21 13.27 -10.97
N MET A 274 -7.77 14.18 -11.85
CA MET A 274 -8.06 15.61 -11.76
C MET A 274 -9.55 15.92 -11.91
N MET A 275 -10.25 15.24 -12.83
CA MET A 275 -11.71 15.36 -12.99
C MET A 275 -12.50 14.97 -11.72
N LEU A 276 -11.98 14.00 -10.97
CA LEU A 276 -12.58 13.42 -9.75
C LEU A 276 -12.23 14.17 -8.47
N CYS A 277 -11.31 15.13 -8.54
CA CYS A 277 -10.94 15.97 -7.41
C CYS A 277 -11.90 17.15 -7.29
N LYS A 278 -12.33 17.46 -6.07
CA LYS A 278 -13.17 18.62 -5.80
C LYS A 278 -12.34 19.91 -5.82
N LYS A 279 -12.98 21.07 -6.01
CA LYS A 279 -12.37 22.38 -5.74
C LYS A 279 -11.81 22.44 -4.31
N GLY A 280 -10.57 22.93 -4.17
CA GLY A 280 -9.78 22.95 -2.94
C GLY A 280 -9.18 21.59 -2.55
N GLY A 281 -9.36 20.56 -3.38
CA GLY A 281 -8.74 19.25 -3.20
C GLY A 281 -7.31 19.20 -3.78
N ILE A 282 -6.60 18.13 -3.44
CA ILE A 282 -5.21 17.90 -3.89
C ILE A 282 -5.14 16.61 -4.71
N VAL A 283 -4.47 16.69 -5.85
CA VAL A 283 -4.06 15.54 -6.67
C VAL A 283 -2.55 15.40 -6.57
N VAL A 284 -2.07 14.20 -6.24
CA VAL A 284 -0.63 13.89 -6.31
C VAL A 284 -0.40 12.87 -7.40
N TYR A 285 0.42 13.24 -8.37
CA TYR A 285 0.96 12.34 -9.38
C TYR A 285 2.34 11.84 -8.95
N SER A 286 2.60 10.54 -9.07
CA SER A 286 3.94 10.00 -8.82
C SER A 286 4.27 8.81 -9.71
N THR A 287 5.57 8.64 -9.97
CA THR A 287 6.14 7.50 -10.67
C THR A 287 7.40 7.02 -9.95
N CYS A 288 7.74 5.75 -10.14
CA CYS A 288 9.08 5.24 -9.84
C CYS A 288 9.94 5.18 -11.12
N SER A 289 9.78 6.19 -11.99
CA SER A 289 10.54 6.41 -13.22
C SER A 289 11.48 7.59 -13.07
N LEU A 290 12.52 7.63 -13.91
CA LEU A 290 13.36 8.80 -14.14
C LEU A 290 13.10 9.44 -15.51
N ASN A 291 12.17 8.89 -16.29
CA ASN A 291 11.94 9.28 -17.67
C ASN A 291 11.07 10.55 -17.77
N PRO A 292 11.57 11.64 -18.37
CA PRO A 292 10.79 12.89 -18.48
C PRO A 292 9.51 12.74 -19.31
N VAL A 293 9.44 11.74 -20.19
CA VAL A 293 8.24 11.42 -20.97
C VAL A 293 7.13 10.85 -20.08
N GLU A 294 7.48 10.15 -19.01
CA GLU A 294 6.50 9.65 -18.03
C GLU A 294 6.24 10.68 -16.93
N ASP A 295 7.13 11.65 -16.75
CA ASP A 295 7.14 12.54 -15.60
C ASP A 295 6.63 13.95 -15.96
N GLU A 296 7.52 14.89 -16.28
CA GLU A 296 7.15 16.29 -16.57
C GLU A 296 6.23 16.41 -17.79
N ALA A 297 6.42 15.57 -18.81
CA ALA A 297 5.59 15.56 -20.01
C ALA A 297 4.13 15.22 -19.70
N VAL A 298 3.89 14.24 -18.81
CA VAL A 298 2.52 13.84 -18.39
C VAL A 298 1.87 14.97 -17.60
N VAL A 299 2.59 15.52 -16.62
CA VAL A 299 2.09 16.62 -15.78
C VAL A 299 1.75 17.85 -16.64
N SER A 300 2.65 18.24 -17.55
CA SER A 300 2.48 19.38 -18.45
C SER A 300 1.27 19.23 -19.37
N GLU A 301 1.08 18.05 -19.94
CA GLU A 301 -0.08 17.76 -20.80
C GLU A 301 -1.39 17.85 -20.01
N CYS A 302 -1.46 17.25 -18.83
CA CYS A 302 -2.65 17.29 -17.99
C CYS A 302 -2.96 18.72 -17.49
N LEU A 303 -1.96 19.52 -17.12
CA LEU A 303 -2.15 20.93 -16.75
C LEU A 303 -2.67 21.76 -17.94
N SER A 304 -2.19 21.48 -19.15
CA SER A 304 -2.69 22.13 -20.37
C SER A 304 -4.16 21.79 -20.64
N GLN A 305 -4.54 20.52 -20.47
CA GLN A 305 -5.93 20.07 -20.58
C GLN A 305 -6.84 20.67 -19.49
N ALA A 306 -6.30 20.91 -18.31
CA ALA A 306 -7.02 21.49 -17.18
C ALA A 306 -7.32 22.99 -17.32
N LYS A 307 -6.74 23.69 -18.30
CA LYS A 307 -7.03 25.10 -18.65
C LYS A 307 -7.03 26.05 -17.42
N GLY A 308 -6.07 25.88 -16.52
CA GLY A 308 -5.90 26.72 -15.33
C GLY A 308 -6.70 26.30 -14.08
N THR A 309 -7.50 25.23 -14.15
CA THR A 309 -8.24 24.70 -12.97
C THR A 309 -7.33 24.01 -11.93
N PHE A 310 -6.09 23.73 -12.30
CA PHE A 310 -5.07 23.16 -11.41
C PHE A 310 -3.77 23.97 -11.47
N ARG A 311 -3.09 24.03 -10.33
CA ARG A 311 -1.74 24.60 -10.21
C ARG A 311 -0.84 23.68 -9.39
N LEU A 312 0.46 23.67 -9.70
CA LEU A 312 1.46 22.94 -8.91
C LEU A 312 1.66 23.60 -7.53
N ILE A 313 1.85 22.76 -6.52
CA ILE A 313 2.17 23.14 -5.15
C ILE A 313 3.66 22.95 -4.94
N ASP A 314 4.35 23.95 -4.35
CA ASP A 314 5.75 23.79 -3.93
C ASP A 314 5.85 22.73 -2.82
N PRO A 315 6.58 21.63 -3.01
CA PRO A 315 6.70 20.59 -2.01
C PRO A 315 7.72 20.92 -0.91
N ALA A 316 8.54 21.97 -1.06
CA ALA A 316 9.61 22.29 -0.12
C ALA A 316 9.16 22.43 1.36
N PRO A 317 8.00 23.05 1.68
CA PRO A 317 7.51 23.13 3.06
C PRO A 317 7.21 21.76 3.69
N PHE A 318 6.92 20.74 2.88
CA PHE A 318 6.55 19.39 3.35
C PHE A 318 7.73 18.43 3.38
N LEU A 319 8.81 18.72 2.64
CA LEU A 319 9.98 17.87 2.48
C LEU A 319 11.23 18.53 3.05
N LYS A 320 11.09 19.11 4.24
CA LYS A 320 12.20 19.80 4.91
C LYS A 320 13.39 18.86 5.09
N ASP A 321 14.59 19.38 4.81
CA ASP A 321 15.87 18.67 4.95
C ASP A 321 15.98 17.39 4.09
N PHE A 322 15.11 17.24 3.07
CA PHE A 322 15.15 16.14 2.12
C PHE A 322 15.58 16.65 0.74
N VAL A 323 16.64 16.04 0.18
CA VAL A 323 17.24 16.48 -1.09
C VAL A 323 16.38 16.05 -2.27
N THR A 324 15.96 17.02 -3.09
CA THR A 324 15.22 16.76 -4.32
C THR A 324 15.74 17.64 -5.45
N VAL A 325 15.60 17.18 -6.68
CA VAL A 325 15.95 17.91 -7.88
C VAL A 325 14.66 18.52 -8.48
N PRO A 326 14.65 19.81 -8.87
CA PRO A 326 13.51 20.40 -9.58
C PRO A 326 13.15 19.65 -10.88
N GLY A 327 11.88 19.66 -11.26
CA GLY A 327 11.41 19.16 -12.55
C GLY A 327 12.09 19.88 -13.71
N GLN A 328 12.39 19.14 -14.77
CA GLN A 328 13.17 19.62 -15.90
C GLN A 328 12.32 20.41 -16.90
N THR A 329 12.96 21.34 -17.63
CA THR A 329 12.31 22.14 -18.67
C THR A 329 12.75 21.78 -20.09
N ASP A 330 13.76 20.92 -20.24
CA ASP A 330 14.27 20.47 -21.53
C ASP A 330 14.75 19.02 -21.43
N TRP A 331 14.52 18.23 -22.48
CA TRP A 331 15.00 16.86 -22.62
C TRP A 331 14.97 16.43 -24.09
N PHE A 332 15.64 15.33 -24.43
CA PHE A 332 15.50 14.67 -25.72
C PHE A 332 14.96 13.25 -25.57
N LEU A 333 14.32 12.75 -26.64
CA LEU A 333 13.98 11.34 -26.80
C LEU A 333 15.06 10.65 -27.64
N LEU A 334 15.30 9.36 -27.41
CA LEU A 334 16.27 8.57 -28.18
C LEU A 334 15.55 7.45 -28.92
N THR A 335 15.81 7.32 -30.21
CA THR A 335 15.23 6.23 -31.02
C THR A 335 15.66 4.86 -30.49
N LYS A 336 14.81 3.85 -30.73
CA LYS A 336 15.07 2.48 -30.25
C LYS A 336 16.36 1.86 -30.81
N ASP A 337 16.79 2.28 -32.01
CA ASP A 337 18.05 1.87 -32.62
C ASP A 337 19.26 2.68 -32.14
N LEU A 338 19.05 3.61 -31.19
CA LEU A 338 20.05 4.50 -30.58
C LEU A 338 20.75 5.44 -31.57
N THR A 339 20.19 5.63 -32.77
CA THR A 339 20.83 6.41 -33.84
C THR A 339 20.50 7.89 -33.81
N GLN A 340 19.33 8.29 -33.31
CA GLN A 340 18.88 9.67 -33.39
C GLN A 340 18.28 10.17 -32.07
N LYS A 341 18.77 11.36 -31.65
CA LYS A 341 18.13 12.16 -30.59
C LYS A 341 17.04 13.03 -31.22
N LEU A 342 15.83 12.92 -30.72
CA LEU A 342 14.64 13.64 -31.16
C LEU A 342 14.32 14.71 -30.12
N ARG A 343 14.38 15.99 -30.50
CA ARG A 343 14.08 17.12 -29.61
C ARG A 343 12.68 17.68 -29.84
N THR A 344 12.15 17.50 -31.05
CA THR A 344 10.83 17.99 -31.45
C THR A 344 9.95 16.86 -31.97
N PHE A 345 8.64 17.11 -32.01
CA PHE A 345 7.70 16.16 -32.61
C PHE A 345 7.95 16.02 -34.12
N GLU A 346 8.35 17.11 -34.76
CA GLU A 346 8.72 17.19 -36.17
C GLU A 346 9.95 16.31 -36.47
N ASP A 347 10.95 16.28 -35.57
CA ASP A 347 12.10 15.35 -35.68
C ASP A 347 11.63 13.89 -35.71
N ALA A 348 10.66 13.56 -34.86
CA ALA A 348 10.13 12.22 -34.72
C ALA A 348 9.29 11.80 -35.93
N GLU A 349 8.52 12.72 -36.51
CA GLU A 349 7.79 12.50 -37.76
C GLU A 349 8.76 12.28 -38.93
N ALA A 350 9.79 13.12 -39.05
CA ALA A 350 10.82 12.98 -40.08
C ALA A 350 11.56 11.63 -39.96
N TYR A 351 11.94 11.23 -38.75
CA TYR A 351 12.54 9.92 -38.49
C TYR A 351 11.61 8.77 -38.92
N ASN A 352 10.34 8.80 -38.51
CA ASN A 352 9.39 7.75 -38.85
C ASN A 352 9.09 7.65 -40.36
N GLN A 353 9.06 8.78 -41.07
CA GLN A 353 8.94 8.82 -42.53
C GLN A 353 10.15 8.17 -43.20
N SER A 354 11.37 8.47 -42.72
CA SER A 354 12.61 7.88 -43.25
C SER A 354 12.69 6.35 -43.09
N LYS A 355 12.02 5.80 -42.07
CA LYS A 355 11.98 4.36 -41.75
C LYS A 355 10.74 3.64 -42.32
N GLN A 356 10.06 4.22 -43.31
CA GLN A 356 8.85 3.66 -43.94
C GLN A 356 7.72 3.34 -42.95
N ALA A 357 7.49 4.20 -41.94
CA ALA A 357 6.38 4.14 -40.98
C ALA A 357 6.29 2.88 -40.09
N HIS A 358 7.35 2.05 -40.01
CA HIS A 358 7.43 0.91 -39.09
C HIS A 358 8.00 1.27 -37.70
N GLY A 359 8.06 2.57 -37.36
CA GLY A 359 8.63 3.10 -36.12
C GLY A 359 7.62 3.25 -34.96
N PHE A 360 8.13 3.59 -33.78
CA PHE A 360 7.30 3.93 -32.62
C PHE A 360 6.50 5.21 -32.89
N ARG A 361 5.22 5.23 -32.48
CA ARG A 361 4.34 6.39 -32.69
C ARG A 361 4.43 7.37 -31.53
N TYR A 362 5.32 8.34 -31.65
CA TYR A 362 5.46 9.45 -30.70
C TYR A 362 4.22 10.35 -30.67
N ARG A 363 4.06 11.11 -29.57
CA ARG A 363 3.02 12.14 -29.39
C ARG A 363 3.69 13.48 -29.15
N LYS A 364 3.07 14.56 -29.61
CA LYS A 364 3.57 15.93 -29.41
C LYS A 364 3.81 16.26 -27.93
N SER A 365 2.93 15.79 -27.05
CA SER A 365 3.01 15.96 -25.60
C SER A 365 4.20 15.27 -24.93
N MET A 366 4.96 14.42 -25.64
CA MET A 366 6.17 13.77 -25.11
C MET A 366 7.41 14.69 -25.13
N PHE A 367 7.37 15.75 -25.93
CA PHE A 367 8.51 16.64 -26.16
C PHE A 367 8.41 17.87 -25.26
N SER A 368 9.56 18.38 -24.82
CA SER A 368 9.64 19.57 -23.96
C SER A 368 9.14 20.81 -24.71
N ASN A 369 8.43 21.68 -23.98
CA ASN A 369 8.23 23.06 -24.38
C ASN A 369 8.61 23.94 -23.20
N ALA A 370 9.86 24.41 -23.20
CA ALA A 370 10.45 25.14 -22.07
C ALA A 370 9.65 26.39 -21.67
N GLN A 371 8.96 27.04 -22.62
CA GLN A 371 8.09 28.17 -22.29
C GLN A 371 6.88 27.71 -21.48
N VAL A 372 6.11 26.75 -21.99
CA VAL A 372 4.91 26.22 -21.33
C VAL A 372 5.26 25.64 -19.96
N LEU A 373 6.35 24.89 -19.86
CA LEU A 373 6.82 24.28 -18.62
C LEU A 373 7.17 25.32 -17.55
N ARG A 374 7.76 26.46 -17.95
CA ARG A 374 8.02 27.59 -17.04
C ARG A 374 6.74 28.28 -16.59
N GLU A 375 5.82 28.55 -17.51
CA GLU A 375 4.51 29.16 -17.20
C GLU A 375 3.68 28.28 -16.24
N GLN A 376 3.83 26.96 -16.33
CA GLN A 376 3.20 25.99 -15.44
C GLN A 376 3.91 25.80 -14.09
N ASN A 377 5.07 26.44 -13.87
CA ASN A 377 5.92 26.23 -12.70
C ASN A 377 6.38 24.77 -12.52
N ILE A 378 6.80 24.09 -13.60
CA ILE A 378 7.16 22.66 -13.56
C ILE A 378 8.26 22.34 -12.53
N HIS A 379 9.08 23.32 -12.15
CA HIS A 379 10.13 23.17 -11.14
C HIS A 379 9.59 22.81 -9.72
N PHE A 380 8.28 22.95 -9.49
CA PHE A 380 7.61 22.43 -8.29
C PHE A 380 7.33 20.93 -8.34
N ALA A 381 7.25 20.33 -9.54
CA ALA A 381 7.46 18.89 -9.64
C ALA A 381 8.91 18.58 -9.25
N ARG A 382 9.15 17.41 -8.66
CA ARG A 382 10.46 17.06 -8.13
C ARG A 382 10.85 15.64 -8.48
N ARG A 383 12.16 15.44 -8.54
CA ARG A 383 12.83 14.17 -8.72
C ARG A 383 13.63 13.84 -7.47
N VAL A 384 13.69 12.56 -7.15
CA VAL A 384 14.67 12.00 -6.22
C VAL A 384 15.57 11.09 -7.03
N VAL A 385 16.88 11.34 -6.95
CA VAL A 385 17.90 10.55 -7.65
C VAL A 385 18.71 9.73 -6.63
N PRO A 386 19.01 8.45 -6.91
CA PRO A 386 19.57 7.52 -5.93
C PRO A 386 20.85 7.96 -5.21
N HIS A 387 21.81 8.58 -5.92
CA HIS A 387 23.15 8.87 -5.39
C HIS A 387 23.18 10.03 -4.40
N GLN A 388 22.17 10.90 -4.40
CA GLN A 388 22.16 12.09 -3.52
C GLN A 388 21.88 11.74 -2.05
N GLN A 389 21.19 10.63 -1.79
CA GLN A 389 20.75 10.26 -0.44
C GLN A 389 20.38 8.78 -0.27
N ASP A 390 20.98 7.93 -1.11
CA ASP A 390 20.89 6.47 -1.03
C ASP A 390 19.46 5.91 -1.15
N THR A 391 18.59 6.51 -1.94
CA THR A 391 17.20 6.03 -2.17
C THR A 391 17.01 5.37 -3.54
N GLY A 392 15.80 4.93 -3.88
CA GLY A 392 15.42 4.68 -5.27
C GLY A 392 15.28 5.98 -6.05
N GLY A 393 15.07 5.83 -7.37
CA GLY A 393 14.66 6.91 -8.25
C GLY A 393 13.16 7.13 -8.18
N PHE A 394 12.71 8.39 -8.15
CA PHE A 394 11.30 8.70 -7.98
C PHE A 394 10.96 10.08 -8.55
N PHE A 395 9.73 10.25 -9.03
CA PHE A 395 9.18 11.54 -9.45
C PHE A 395 7.83 11.79 -8.78
N PHE A 396 7.55 13.05 -8.46
CA PHE A 396 6.26 13.44 -7.92
C PHE A 396 5.89 14.90 -8.26
N ALA A 397 4.59 15.14 -8.37
CA ALA A 397 4.00 16.46 -8.54
C ALA A 397 2.70 16.53 -7.74
N ALA A 398 2.58 17.53 -6.86
CA ALA A 398 1.35 17.82 -6.12
C ALA A 398 0.65 19.01 -6.75
N MET A 399 -0.66 18.91 -6.96
CA MET A 399 -1.48 19.91 -7.64
C MET A 399 -2.73 20.22 -6.83
N GLU A 400 -3.04 21.50 -6.67
CA GLU A 400 -4.28 21.97 -6.04
C GLU A 400 -5.33 22.24 -7.12
N CYS A 401 -6.55 21.75 -6.90
CA CYS A 401 -7.72 22.10 -7.71
C CYS A 401 -8.26 23.47 -7.29
N VAL A 402 -8.00 24.53 -8.05
CA VAL A 402 -8.44 25.90 -7.71
C VAL A 402 -9.87 26.18 -8.15
N GLU A 403 -10.34 25.49 -9.18
CA GLU A 403 -11.68 25.58 -9.74
C GLU A 403 -12.17 24.20 -10.20
N ASP A 404 -13.48 24.01 -10.32
CA ASP A 404 -14.02 22.74 -10.78
C ASP A 404 -13.52 22.41 -12.19
N TYR A 405 -13.00 21.19 -12.37
CA TYR A 405 -12.52 20.72 -13.67
C TYR A 405 -13.62 20.86 -14.74
N PRO A 406 -13.33 21.38 -15.95
CA PRO A 406 -14.32 21.55 -16.99
C PRO A 406 -14.79 20.19 -17.51
N LEU A 407 -16.00 19.79 -17.12
CA LEU A 407 -16.67 18.58 -17.59
C LEU A 407 -17.86 18.96 -18.47
N GLU A 408 -18.18 18.15 -19.48
CA GLU A 408 -19.45 18.25 -20.20
C GLU A 408 -20.54 17.52 -19.39
N ASP A 409 -21.75 18.06 -19.31
CA ASP A 409 -22.85 17.53 -18.47
C ASP A 409 -23.23 16.07 -18.80
N ALA A 410 -22.88 15.57 -19.99
CA ALA A 410 -23.14 14.21 -20.46
C ALA A 410 -22.20 13.13 -19.86
N ASP A 411 -21.16 13.52 -19.13
CA ASP A 411 -20.09 12.62 -18.69
C ASP A 411 -20.34 11.88 -17.35
N VAL A 412 -21.40 12.24 -16.62
CA VAL A 412 -21.69 11.68 -15.29
C VAL A 412 -22.53 10.41 -15.40
N CYS A 413 -22.01 9.29 -14.89
CA CYS A 413 -22.71 8.01 -14.93
C CYS A 413 -23.77 7.94 -13.82
N THR A 414 -25.05 7.91 -14.19
CA THR A 414 -26.21 7.88 -13.26
C THR A 414 -26.92 6.53 -13.21
N ALA A 415 -26.42 5.50 -13.89
CA ALA A 415 -27.08 4.20 -13.96
C ALA A 415 -26.91 3.39 -12.66
N ALA A 416 -28.02 3.11 -11.98
CA ALA A 416 -28.07 2.17 -10.87
C ALA A 416 -27.66 0.78 -11.36
N THR A 417 -26.49 0.31 -10.95
CA THR A 417 -25.99 -1.02 -11.27
C THR A 417 -26.03 -1.89 -10.02
N LYS A 418 -26.37 -3.18 -10.18
CA LYS A 418 -26.45 -4.12 -9.06
C LYS A 418 -25.08 -4.22 -8.38
N GLN A 419 -25.04 -3.86 -7.10
CA GLN A 419 -23.79 -3.89 -6.33
C GLN A 419 -23.48 -5.32 -5.85
N PRO A 420 -22.19 -5.70 -5.77
CA PRO A 420 -21.76 -7.04 -5.36
C PRO A 420 -21.78 -7.29 -3.85
N PHE A 421 -22.02 -6.24 -3.05
CA PHE A 421 -22.33 -6.31 -1.63
C PHE A 421 -23.65 -5.59 -1.37
N SER A 422 -24.39 -6.07 -0.39
CA SER A 422 -25.59 -5.44 0.13
C SER A 422 -25.45 -5.23 1.62
N LEU A 423 -26.11 -4.19 2.14
CA LEU A 423 -26.32 -4.05 3.56
C LEU A 423 -27.17 -5.22 4.06
N CYS A 424 -26.85 -5.78 5.22
CA CYS A 424 -27.62 -6.86 5.81
C CYS A 424 -29.08 -6.43 6.03
N SER A 425 -30.04 -7.26 5.64
CA SER A 425 -31.45 -7.04 5.94
C SER A 425 -31.72 -7.00 7.46
N PRO A 426 -32.77 -6.31 7.93
CA PRO A 426 -33.10 -6.26 9.37
C PRO A 426 -33.24 -7.66 10.00
N ALA A 427 -33.82 -8.62 9.29
CA ALA A 427 -33.94 -10.00 9.75
C ALA A 427 -32.56 -10.68 9.93
N LEU A 428 -31.64 -10.48 8.97
CA LEU A 428 -30.29 -11.01 9.06
C LEU A 428 -29.48 -10.31 10.17
N GLN A 429 -29.68 -9.01 10.39
CA GLN A 429 -29.07 -8.29 11.51
C GLN A 429 -29.46 -8.88 12.87
N GLU A 430 -30.75 -9.17 13.08
CA GLU A 430 -31.23 -9.83 14.30
C GLU A 430 -30.66 -11.25 14.45
N GLN A 431 -30.56 -12.00 13.34
CA GLN A 431 -30.00 -13.34 13.36
C GLN A 431 -28.51 -13.34 13.75
N VAL A 432 -27.72 -12.41 13.19
CA VAL A 432 -26.31 -12.23 13.54
C VAL A 432 -26.17 -11.85 15.01
N ARG A 433 -27.00 -10.91 15.49
CA ARG A 433 -27.02 -10.47 16.89
C ARG A 433 -27.31 -11.64 17.83
N GLY A 434 -28.36 -12.41 17.55
CA GLY A 434 -28.75 -13.57 18.35
C GLY A 434 -27.69 -14.69 18.36
N SER A 435 -27.09 -14.98 17.21
CA SER A 435 -26.05 -16.02 17.06
C SER A 435 -24.80 -15.74 17.91
N LEU A 436 -24.36 -14.48 17.91
CA LEU A 436 -23.14 -14.04 18.56
C LEU A 436 -23.38 -13.43 19.96
N GLY A 437 -24.65 -13.29 20.36
CA GLY A 437 -25.05 -12.65 21.62
C GLY A 437 -24.76 -11.14 21.67
N LEU A 438 -24.55 -10.48 20.54
CA LEU A 438 -24.13 -9.08 20.48
C LEU A 438 -25.13 -8.15 21.20
N PRO A 439 -24.66 -7.07 21.86
CA PRO A 439 -25.55 -6.14 22.55
C PRO A 439 -26.45 -5.38 21.56
N GLY A 440 -27.57 -4.85 22.05
CA GLY A 440 -28.43 -3.96 21.27
C GLY A 440 -27.75 -2.68 20.79
N SER A 441 -26.68 -2.24 21.48
CA SER A 441 -25.85 -1.09 21.10
C SER A 441 -24.94 -1.37 19.89
N PHE A 442 -24.76 -2.63 19.49
CA PHE A 442 -23.91 -2.98 18.36
C PHE A 442 -24.50 -2.41 17.04
N PRO A 443 -23.71 -1.68 16.24
CA PRO A 443 -24.18 -1.03 15.01
C PRO A 443 -24.39 -2.01 13.85
N ALA A 444 -25.38 -2.90 13.97
CA ALA A 444 -25.69 -3.93 12.97
C ALA A 444 -26.06 -3.34 11.59
N CYS A 445 -26.56 -2.10 11.55
CA CYS A 445 -26.84 -1.35 10.31
C CYS A 445 -25.59 -0.97 9.49
N GLN A 446 -24.39 -1.29 9.98
CA GLN A 446 -23.11 -1.11 9.27
C GLN A 446 -22.54 -2.44 8.76
N LEU A 447 -23.30 -3.54 8.87
CA LEU A 447 -22.91 -4.85 8.36
C LEU A 447 -23.30 -5.03 6.89
N TYR A 448 -22.33 -5.49 6.11
CA TYR A 448 -22.41 -5.83 4.70
C TYR A 448 -22.19 -7.33 4.50
N VAL A 449 -22.82 -7.85 3.46
CA VAL A 449 -22.67 -9.23 3.01
C VAL A 449 -22.61 -9.25 1.48
N ARG A 450 -21.84 -10.17 0.90
CA ARG A 450 -21.81 -10.33 -0.57
C ARG A 450 -23.10 -10.93 -1.10
N ASN A 451 -23.61 -11.93 -0.39
CA ASN A 451 -24.79 -12.68 -0.77
C ASN A 451 -25.38 -13.32 0.49
N GLU A 452 -26.62 -12.94 0.85
CA GLU A 452 -27.32 -13.45 2.03
C GLU A 452 -27.59 -14.97 1.97
N VAL A 453 -27.50 -15.60 0.80
CA VAL A 453 -27.69 -17.05 0.61
C VAL A 453 -26.39 -17.79 0.23
N ALA A 454 -25.22 -17.19 0.50
CA ALA A 454 -23.94 -17.85 0.28
C ALA A 454 -23.81 -19.14 1.10
N ARG A 455 -23.11 -20.13 0.52
CA ARG A 455 -22.77 -21.39 1.21
C ARG A 455 -21.95 -21.16 2.48
N GLU A 456 -21.04 -20.19 2.45
CA GLU A 456 -20.22 -19.75 3.58
C GLU A 456 -20.36 -18.24 3.68
N GLN A 457 -20.85 -17.79 4.83
CA GLN A 457 -21.26 -16.42 5.06
C GLN A 457 -20.11 -15.65 5.66
N LYS A 458 -19.90 -14.45 5.15
CA LYS A 458 -18.88 -13.50 5.62
C LYS A 458 -19.54 -12.15 5.77
N PHE A 459 -19.45 -11.60 6.97
CA PHE A 459 -20.01 -10.31 7.32
C PHE A 459 -18.90 -9.30 7.46
N TYR A 460 -19.07 -8.17 6.80
CA TYR A 460 -18.11 -7.09 6.73
C TYR A 460 -18.68 -5.86 7.41
N PHE A 461 -17.83 -5.09 8.09
CA PHE A 461 -18.23 -3.89 8.79
C PHE A 461 -17.54 -2.68 8.22
N ALA A 462 -18.35 -1.67 7.90
CA ALA A 462 -17.94 -0.44 7.27
C ALA A 462 -18.20 0.74 8.21
N SER A 463 -17.38 1.77 8.17
CA SER A 463 -17.66 3.04 8.85
C SER A 463 -18.89 3.73 8.23
N LYS A 464 -19.47 4.73 8.88
CA LYS A 464 -20.67 5.41 8.36
C LYS A 464 -20.36 6.15 7.06
N ALA A 465 -19.17 6.74 6.94
CA ALA A 465 -18.68 7.36 5.71
C ALA A 465 -18.57 6.34 4.57
N THR A 466 -17.99 5.17 4.85
CA THR A 466 -17.95 4.05 3.89
C THR A 466 -19.35 3.62 3.48
N CYS A 467 -20.28 3.44 4.42
CA CYS A 467 -21.67 3.07 4.12
C CYS A 467 -22.36 4.09 3.20
N LYS A 468 -22.14 5.38 3.46
CA LYS A 468 -22.73 6.48 2.67
C LYS A 468 -22.12 6.59 1.27
N PHE A 469 -20.83 6.29 1.12
CA PHE A 469 -20.11 6.49 -0.12
C PHE A 469 -20.16 5.26 -1.05
N PHE A 470 -20.20 4.05 -0.49
CA PHE A 470 -20.25 2.79 -1.24
C PHE A 470 -21.30 2.74 -2.36
N PRO A 471 -22.56 3.20 -2.17
CA PRO A 471 -23.58 3.18 -3.23
C PRO A 471 -23.23 3.99 -4.48
N LYS A 472 -22.26 4.91 -4.38
CA LYS A 472 -21.92 5.90 -5.41
C LYS A 472 -20.86 5.41 -6.41
N LEU A 473 -20.20 4.29 -6.11
CA LEU A 473 -19.05 3.78 -6.85
C LEU A 473 -19.40 2.73 -7.92
N GLY A 474 -20.69 2.46 -8.16
CA GLY A 474 -21.15 1.51 -9.18
C GLY A 474 -20.89 0.03 -8.81
N ALA A 475 -20.77 -0.83 -9.82
CA ALA A 475 -20.78 -2.29 -9.67
C ALA A 475 -19.41 -2.98 -9.46
N ARG A 476 -18.26 -2.34 -9.77
CA ARG A 476 -16.96 -3.03 -9.71
C ARG A 476 -16.28 -2.93 -8.34
N ILE A 477 -17.07 -3.14 -7.29
CA ILE A 477 -16.56 -3.14 -5.91
C ILE A 477 -16.09 -4.55 -5.57
N VAL A 478 -14.82 -4.70 -5.28
CA VAL A 478 -14.21 -5.99 -4.94
C VAL A 478 -14.32 -6.25 -3.44
N HIS A 479 -14.25 -5.22 -2.60
CA HIS A 479 -14.29 -5.37 -1.15
C HIS A 479 -14.81 -4.10 -0.46
N VAL A 480 -15.44 -4.25 0.70
CA VAL A 480 -15.91 -3.16 1.56
C VAL A 480 -15.68 -3.51 3.02
N GLY A 481 -15.10 -2.60 3.80
CA GLY A 481 -15.02 -2.72 5.25
C GLY A 481 -14.15 -3.88 5.76
N CYS A 482 -14.11 -4.07 7.08
CA CYS A 482 -13.39 -5.16 7.73
C CYS A 482 -14.24 -6.43 7.80
N LYS A 483 -13.69 -7.60 7.48
CA LYS A 483 -14.39 -8.87 7.77
C LYS A 483 -14.46 -9.08 9.28
N MET A 484 -15.66 -9.04 9.85
CA MET A 484 -15.86 -9.18 11.30
C MET A 484 -16.30 -10.58 11.71
N PHE A 485 -17.18 -11.19 10.93
CA PHE A 485 -17.78 -12.47 11.28
C PHE A 485 -17.78 -13.42 10.09
N GLU A 486 -17.73 -14.71 10.38
CA GLU A 486 -17.87 -15.76 9.37
C GLU A 486 -18.63 -16.97 9.92
N SER A 487 -19.32 -17.69 9.03
CA SER A 487 -19.98 -18.94 9.38
C SER A 487 -18.96 -20.07 9.49
N TYR A 488 -19.03 -20.87 10.56
CA TYR A 488 -18.27 -22.13 10.66
C TYR A 488 -19.08 -23.35 10.22
N ALA A 489 -20.35 -23.16 9.85
CA ALA A 489 -21.20 -24.18 9.25
C ALA A 489 -21.76 -23.71 7.90
N LYS A 490 -21.90 -24.65 6.96
CA LYS A 490 -22.41 -24.34 5.61
C LYS A 490 -23.90 -23.98 5.68
N TYR A 491 -24.30 -23.01 4.87
CA TYR A 491 -25.69 -22.54 4.71
C TYR A 491 -26.35 -22.12 6.04
N SER A 492 -25.55 -21.64 7.00
CA SER A 492 -26.00 -21.27 8.34
C SER A 492 -25.61 -19.82 8.64
N ASN A 493 -26.61 -19.04 9.03
CA ASN A 493 -26.47 -17.66 9.50
C ASN A 493 -26.54 -17.57 11.04
N ASP A 494 -26.77 -18.71 11.71
CA ASP A 494 -26.90 -18.86 13.17
C ASP A 494 -25.66 -19.50 13.83
N LYS A 495 -24.71 -20.02 13.03
CA LYS A 495 -23.45 -20.61 13.50
C LYS A 495 -22.27 -19.74 13.07
N LEU A 496 -22.15 -18.59 13.73
CA LEU A 496 -21.16 -17.57 13.44
C LEU A 496 -20.05 -17.54 14.48
N ARG A 497 -18.88 -17.07 14.05
CA ARG A 497 -17.74 -16.78 14.92
C ARG A 497 -17.10 -15.44 14.59
N PHE A 498 -16.35 -14.92 15.55
CA PHE A 498 -15.51 -13.74 15.31
C PHE A 498 -14.37 -14.09 14.35
N SER A 499 -14.12 -13.21 13.38
CA SER A 499 -12.96 -13.32 12.51
C SER A 499 -11.70 -12.88 13.24
N THR A 500 -10.60 -13.58 13.00
CA THR A 500 -9.28 -13.20 13.52
C THR A 500 -8.85 -11.81 13.04
N GLU A 501 -9.22 -11.42 11.82
CA GLU A 501 -8.90 -10.11 11.23
C GLU A 501 -9.71 -8.97 11.89
N GLY A 502 -10.93 -9.26 12.32
CA GLY A 502 -11.86 -8.28 12.88
C GLY A 502 -11.75 -8.08 14.39
N ALA A 503 -10.94 -8.88 15.09
CA ALA A 503 -10.91 -8.93 16.55
C ALA A 503 -10.61 -7.56 17.19
N ALA A 504 -9.60 -6.83 16.72
CA ALA A 504 -9.29 -5.50 17.24
C ALA A 504 -10.38 -4.47 16.93
N SER A 505 -11.01 -4.57 15.75
CA SER A 505 -12.10 -3.68 15.33
C SER A 505 -13.41 -3.90 16.12
N LEU A 506 -13.57 -5.06 16.78
CA LEU A 506 -14.70 -5.37 17.65
C LEU A 506 -14.62 -4.67 19.00
N VAL A 507 -13.41 -4.44 19.52
CA VAL A 507 -13.19 -3.93 20.88
C VAL A 507 -13.99 -2.67 21.19
N PRO A 508 -13.99 -1.59 20.38
CA PRO A 508 -14.78 -0.40 20.67
C PRO A 508 -16.30 -0.59 20.50
N LEU A 509 -16.74 -1.72 19.96
CA LEU A 509 -18.14 -2.03 19.64
C LEU A 509 -18.77 -3.03 20.63
N LEU A 510 -17.97 -3.64 21.50
CA LEU A 510 -18.39 -4.66 22.46
C LEU A 510 -18.32 -4.14 23.90
N PRO A 511 -19.24 -4.54 24.79
CA PRO A 511 -19.14 -4.26 26.22
C PRO A 511 -18.00 -5.09 26.84
N SER A 512 -17.50 -4.66 28.00
CA SER A 512 -16.36 -5.30 28.68
C SER A 512 -16.59 -6.77 29.04
N GLU A 513 -17.84 -7.21 29.19
CA GLU A 513 -18.20 -8.61 29.44
C GLU A 513 -17.82 -9.58 28.31
N PHE A 514 -17.57 -9.07 27.10
CA PHE A 514 -17.06 -9.86 25.96
C PHE A 514 -15.53 -9.99 25.96
N ILE A 515 -14.83 -9.40 26.93
CA ILE A 515 -13.38 -9.33 26.93
C ILE A 515 -12.86 -9.93 28.23
N ILE A 516 -12.15 -11.06 28.12
CA ILE A 516 -11.46 -11.69 29.25
C ILE A 516 -9.98 -11.29 29.21
N GLU A 517 -9.44 -10.85 30.33
CA GLU A 517 -7.99 -10.63 30.46
C GLU A 517 -7.26 -11.96 30.67
N ALA A 518 -6.18 -12.17 29.92
CA ALA A 518 -5.32 -13.32 30.01
C ALA A 518 -3.85 -12.90 30.04
N ASP A 519 -3.01 -13.68 30.73
CA ASP A 519 -1.57 -13.46 30.71
C ASP A 519 -0.91 -14.04 29.44
N ALA A 520 0.30 -13.58 29.15
CA ALA A 520 1.01 -13.97 27.94
C ALA A 520 1.35 -15.46 27.89
N ALA A 521 1.61 -16.10 29.05
CA ALA A 521 1.94 -17.52 29.12
C ALA A 521 0.72 -18.38 28.78
N PHE A 522 -0.46 -17.98 29.24
CA PHE A 522 -1.72 -18.62 28.90
C PHE A 522 -1.99 -18.56 27.40
N VAL A 523 -1.93 -17.37 26.78
CA VAL A 523 -2.21 -17.21 25.35
C VAL A 523 -1.18 -17.97 24.50
N LEU A 524 0.09 -18.02 24.93
CA LEU A 524 1.12 -18.81 24.26
C LEU A 524 0.82 -20.32 24.31
N ARG A 525 0.40 -20.85 25.48
CA ARG A 525 -0.04 -22.26 25.60
C ARG A 525 -1.28 -22.55 24.77
N LEU A 526 -2.25 -21.64 24.76
CA LEU A 526 -3.45 -21.74 23.93
C LEU A 526 -3.10 -21.80 22.44
N GLY A 527 -2.14 -20.99 21.99
CA GLY A 527 -1.64 -21.04 20.61
C GLY A 527 -1.02 -22.38 20.24
N ALA A 528 -0.30 -23.02 21.16
CA ALA A 528 0.31 -24.34 20.94
C ALA A 528 -0.72 -25.49 20.95
N ASN A 529 -1.70 -25.43 21.85
CA ASN A 529 -2.67 -26.51 22.05
C ASN A 529 -3.92 -26.37 21.14
N GLY A 530 -4.22 -25.16 20.67
CA GLY A 530 -5.41 -24.81 19.90
C GLY A 530 -6.71 -24.73 20.72
N THR A 531 -6.83 -25.54 21.79
CA THR A 531 -7.96 -25.52 22.72
C THR A 531 -7.54 -25.63 24.19
N VAL A 532 -8.44 -25.21 25.08
CA VAL A 532 -8.33 -25.30 26.54
C VAL A 532 -9.69 -25.68 27.17
N PRO A 533 -9.72 -26.40 28.30
CA PRO A 533 -10.96 -26.65 29.02
C PRO A 533 -11.45 -25.39 29.75
N ALA A 534 -12.75 -25.32 30.04
CA ALA A 534 -13.36 -24.19 30.76
C ALA A 534 -12.72 -23.89 32.12
N SER A 535 -12.21 -24.92 32.81
CA SER A 535 -11.55 -24.83 34.12
C SER A 535 -10.19 -24.15 34.07
N GLU A 536 -9.55 -24.07 32.91
CA GLU A 536 -8.25 -23.44 32.72
C GLU A 536 -8.36 -21.98 32.27
N LEU A 537 -9.57 -21.48 32.01
CA LEU A 537 -9.75 -20.08 31.66
C LEU A 537 -9.38 -19.17 32.85
N PRO A 538 -8.75 -18.00 32.59
CA PRO A 538 -8.38 -17.05 33.65
C PRO A 538 -9.56 -16.55 34.49
N SER A 539 -10.75 -16.52 33.89
CA SER A 539 -12.01 -16.17 34.53
C SER A 539 -13.12 -17.10 34.03
N PRO A 540 -14.26 -17.19 34.75
CA PRO A 540 -15.43 -17.90 34.24
C PRO A 540 -15.78 -17.41 32.83
N PRO A 541 -16.09 -18.32 31.89
CA PRO A 541 -16.43 -17.93 30.53
C PRO A 541 -17.72 -17.11 30.52
N PRO A 542 -17.84 -16.11 29.63
CA PRO A 542 -19.08 -15.38 29.49
C PRO A 542 -20.22 -16.31 29.02
N PRO A 543 -21.48 -15.88 29.15
CA PRO A 543 -22.63 -16.67 28.68
C PRO A 543 -22.63 -16.84 27.16
N TYR A 544 -21.82 -16.07 26.43
CA TYR A 544 -21.74 -16.06 24.97
C TYR A 544 -20.87 -17.20 24.41
N SER A 545 -21.18 -17.59 23.17
CA SER A 545 -20.42 -18.59 22.41
C SER A 545 -19.08 -18.07 21.90
N ASN A 546 -18.96 -16.74 21.73
CA ASN A 546 -17.79 -16.06 21.21
C ASN A 546 -17.44 -14.87 22.10
N PHE A 547 -16.15 -14.65 22.32
CA PHE A 547 -15.63 -13.54 23.10
C PHE A 547 -14.18 -13.25 22.67
N LEU A 548 -13.57 -12.23 23.25
CA LEU A 548 -12.18 -11.87 23.00
C LEU A 548 -11.34 -12.15 24.25
N LEU A 549 -10.13 -12.69 24.06
CA LEU A 549 -9.07 -12.54 25.05
C LEU A 549 -8.34 -11.24 24.77
N SER A 550 -8.11 -10.47 25.81
CA SER A 550 -7.14 -9.38 25.82
C SER A 550 -5.90 -9.85 26.57
N CYS A 551 -4.73 -9.63 25.99
CA CYS A 551 -3.45 -9.93 26.63
C CYS A 551 -2.57 -8.70 26.57
N LYS A 552 -2.20 -8.18 27.75
CA LYS A 552 -1.22 -7.10 27.84
C LYS A 552 0.16 -7.61 27.44
N THR A 553 0.89 -6.80 26.68
CA THR A 553 2.23 -7.16 26.21
C THR A 553 3.22 -6.06 26.60
N SER A 554 4.51 -6.41 26.60
CA SER A 554 5.58 -5.49 27.02
C SER A 554 5.82 -4.34 26.04
N LEU A 555 5.51 -4.53 24.75
CA LEU A 555 5.84 -3.58 23.68
C LEU A 555 4.59 -3.02 23.00
N VAL A 556 3.64 -3.89 22.67
CA VAL A 556 2.43 -3.54 21.93
C VAL A 556 1.23 -3.69 22.86
N GLU A 557 1.02 -2.67 23.70
CA GLU A 557 0.03 -2.57 24.80
C GLU A 557 -0.86 -3.79 25.02
N THR A 558 -1.81 -4.05 24.10
CA THR A 558 -2.72 -5.20 24.17
C THR A 558 -2.88 -5.88 22.81
N ILE A 559 -2.83 -7.22 22.80
CA ILE A 559 -3.27 -8.03 21.66
C ILE A 559 -4.63 -8.66 21.95
N TYR A 560 -5.44 -8.86 20.90
CA TYR A 560 -6.76 -9.46 21.00
C TYR A 560 -6.85 -10.77 20.23
N VAL A 561 -7.39 -11.81 20.87
CA VAL A 561 -7.57 -13.15 20.28
C VAL A 561 -9.04 -13.54 20.34
N ALA A 562 -9.62 -13.90 19.20
CA ALA A 562 -10.99 -14.38 19.11
C ALA A 562 -11.12 -15.81 19.69
N MET A 563 -11.99 -15.95 20.69
CA MET A 563 -12.32 -17.22 21.34
C MET A 563 -13.67 -17.74 20.89
N GLU A 564 -13.77 -19.06 20.78
CA GLU A 564 -14.99 -19.76 20.41
C GLU A 564 -15.22 -20.97 21.34
N ARG A 565 -16.44 -21.11 21.85
CA ARG A 565 -16.89 -22.30 22.58
C ARG A 565 -17.06 -23.48 21.61
N LYS A 566 -16.41 -24.61 21.90
CA LYS A 566 -16.52 -25.87 21.15
C LYS A 566 -17.57 -26.79 21.77
N VAL A 567 -18.09 -27.72 20.96
CA VAL A 567 -19.16 -28.66 21.34
C VAL A 567 -18.76 -29.56 22.53
N SER A 568 -17.46 -29.81 22.71
CA SER A 568 -16.90 -30.61 23.80
C SER A 568 -16.84 -29.89 25.17
N GLY A 569 -17.34 -28.65 25.27
CA GLY A 569 -17.18 -27.83 26.47
C GLY A 569 -15.80 -27.18 26.62
N GLN A 570 -14.91 -27.42 25.64
CA GLN A 570 -13.63 -26.71 25.49
C GLN A 570 -13.82 -25.36 24.80
N PHE A 571 -12.81 -24.51 24.89
CA PHE A 571 -12.72 -23.25 24.17
C PHE A 571 -11.50 -23.29 23.26
N GLY A 572 -11.64 -22.77 22.04
CA GLY A 572 -10.56 -22.74 21.06
C GLY A 572 -10.33 -21.35 20.49
N ALA A 573 -9.11 -21.12 20.04
CA ALA A 573 -8.73 -19.92 19.33
C ALA A 573 -7.68 -20.23 18.27
N LYS A 574 -7.64 -19.38 17.24
CA LYS A 574 -6.51 -19.33 16.31
C LYS A 574 -5.64 -18.13 16.67
N VAL A 575 -4.51 -18.38 17.30
CA VAL A 575 -3.50 -17.36 17.61
C VAL A 575 -2.59 -17.21 16.39
N ALA A 576 -2.37 -15.98 15.91
CA ALA A 576 -1.54 -15.71 14.75
C ALA A 576 -0.04 -15.79 15.10
N GLU A 577 0.81 -16.15 14.14
CA GLU A 577 2.28 -16.26 14.33
C GLU A 577 2.91 -14.97 14.86
N TRP A 578 2.47 -13.81 14.37
CA TRP A 578 2.95 -12.53 14.88
C TRP A 578 2.56 -12.31 16.35
N GLN A 579 1.37 -12.78 16.77
CA GLN A 579 0.93 -12.70 18.17
C GLN A 579 1.81 -13.59 19.05
N LEU A 580 2.11 -14.82 18.60
CA LEU A 580 3.03 -15.72 19.29
C LEU A 580 4.42 -15.10 19.45
N SER A 581 4.91 -14.40 18.42
CA SER A 581 6.19 -13.70 18.45
C SER A 581 6.19 -12.57 19.50
N ILE A 582 5.14 -11.75 19.54
CA ILE A 582 4.99 -10.69 20.55
C ILE A 582 4.86 -11.26 21.98
N LEU A 583 4.18 -12.40 22.14
CA LEU A 583 4.06 -13.08 23.43
C LEU A 583 5.41 -13.62 23.91
N LYS A 584 6.19 -14.25 23.03
CA LYS A 584 7.56 -14.69 23.31
C LYS A 584 8.44 -13.50 23.75
N LEU A 585 8.36 -12.37 23.03
CA LEU A 585 9.04 -11.14 23.42
C LEU A 585 8.68 -10.70 24.85
N THR A 586 7.40 -10.71 25.17
CA THR A 586 6.88 -10.30 26.48
C THR A 586 7.36 -11.22 27.62
N LEU A 587 7.55 -12.50 27.31
CA LEU A 587 8.05 -13.49 28.27
C LEU A 587 9.58 -13.61 28.31
N GLY A 588 10.31 -12.81 27.52
CA GLY A 588 11.76 -12.92 27.40
C GLY A 588 12.24 -14.23 26.74
N LEU A 589 11.38 -14.87 25.95
CA LEU A 589 11.67 -16.12 25.26
C LEU A 589 12.32 -15.83 23.89
N PRO A 590 13.23 -16.71 23.42
CA PRO A 590 13.88 -16.53 22.12
C PRO A 590 12.88 -16.61 20.96
N PHE A 591 13.10 -15.77 19.94
CA PHE A 591 12.28 -15.78 18.72
C PHE A 591 12.67 -16.91 17.78
N VAL A 592 13.94 -17.32 17.78
CA VAL A 592 14.55 -18.32 16.90
C VAL A 592 15.09 -19.44 17.78
N GLU A 593 14.71 -20.68 17.50
CA GLU A 593 15.29 -21.84 18.17
C GLU A 593 16.71 -22.08 17.62
N CYS A 594 17.70 -22.10 18.51
CA CYS A 594 19.07 -22.47 18.15
C CYS A 594 19.16 -23.99 18.06
N THR A 595 19.69 -24.53 16.96
CA THR A 595 20.12 -25.94 16.97
C THR A 595 21.41 -26.08 17.78
N ALA A 596 21.69 -27.29 18.29
CA ALA A 596 22.84 -27.58 19.15
C ALA A 596 24.21 -27.21 18.53
N ASP A 597 24.29 -26.99 17.22
CA ASP A 597 25.51 -26.61 16.49
C ASP A 597 25.68 -25.09 16.34
N GLY A 598 24.89 -24.28 17.04
CA GLY A 598 24.96 -22.81 16.95
C GLY A 598 24.48 -22.23 15.61
N THR A 599 23.90 -23.06 14.75
CA THR A 599 23.21 -22.63 13.53
C THR A 599 21.72 -22.51 13.82
N ALA A 600 21.14 -21.35 13.50
CA ALA A 600 19.70 -21.15 13.60
C ALA A 600 18.97 -22.19 12.75
N ALA A 601 18.01 -22.90 13.32
CA ALA A 601 17.14 -23.81 12.57
C ALA A 601 16.50 -23.00 11.44
N ASP A 602 16.86 -23.29 10.19
CA ASP A 602 16.08 -22.79 9.07
C ASP A 602 14.73 -23.52 9.15
N GLU A 603 13.70 -22.81 9.60
CA GLU A 603 12.29 -23.17 9.38
C GLU A 603 12.04 -23.13 7.85
N CYS A 604 12.53 -24.16 7.18
CA CYS A 604 12.16 -24.48 5.82
C CYS A 604 11.10 -25.58 5.91
N CYS A 605 9.88 -25.22 5.51
CA CYS A 605 8.79 -26.12 5.14
C CYS A 605 8.14 -26.91 6.28
N ALA A 606 7.15 -26.30 6.94
CA ALA A 606 5.92 -27.03 7.28
C ALA A 606 4.90 -26.81 6.14
N GLU A 607 5.14 -27.46 5.00
CA GLU A 607 4.06 -27.89 4.12
C GLU A 607 3.66 -29.28 4.61
N GLU A 608 2.43 -29.47 5.12
CA GLU A 608 1.80 -30.79 5.07
C GLU A 608 0.26 -30.70 5.18
N SER A 609 -0.37 -31.34 4.19
CA SER A 609 -1.80 -31.62 3.93
C SER A 609 -2.75 -30.51 3.47
#